data_AF-S4XQL1-F1
#
_entry.id   AF-S4XQL1-F1
#
_cell.length_a   1.000
_cell.length_b   1.000
_cell.length_c   1.000
_cell.angle_alpha   90.00
_cell.angle_beta   90.00
_cell.angle_gamma   90.00
#
_symmetry.space_group_name_H-M   'P 1'
#
loop_
_entity.id
_entity.type
_entity.pdbx_description
1 polymer ?
#
loop_
_entity_poly.entity_id
_entity_poly.type
_entity_poly.pdbx_seq_one_letter_code
_entity_poly.pdbx_strand_id
1 'polypeptide(L)'
;MPGHPLNPEAGSTPVPDDPREVAAALRAGELSLGYAPYYGFRYGERGRRFTGSDSAFLVTLSTHTRPVVERQIRWLAGLLSNRGMPSVLLEQHLRVLHRTLCRAIPRRAASYERLLEAAELLREVRRAHLPDDVCRAIARSFARDAGLPPTRLALGTGWLLAGAVADERSGIRSAVASVASWFTDPELFPPAFVAAVHRALSEARAAARPGPAPR
;
A
#
# COMPACT_ATOMS: atom_id res chain seq x y z
N MET A 1 -4.15 -17.84 25.77
CA MET A 1 -4.09 -16.43 25.35
C MET A 1 -5.31 -16.16 24.49
N PRO A 2 -6.21 -15.24 24.87
CA PRO A 2 -7.30 -14.87 23.97
C PRO A 2 -6.69 -14.32 22.66
N GLY A 3 -7.14 -14.85 21.51
CA GLY A 3 -6.65 -14.43 20.20
C GLY A 3 -7.10 -13.01 19.83
N HIS A 4 -6.53 -12.44 18.77
CA HIS A 4 -6.88 -11.11 18.29
C HIS A 4 -8.40 -10.99 17.99
N PRO A 5 -9.09 -9.95 18.49
CA PRO A 5 -10.56 -9.89 18.48
C PRO A 5 -11.18 -9.74 17.09
N LEU A 6 -10.39 -9.31 16.08
CA LEU A 6 -10.87 -9.15 14.69
C LEU A 6 -10.37 -10.23 13.73
N ASN A 7 -9.27 -10.91 14.05
CA ASN A 7 -8.60 -11.82 13.13
C ASN A 7 -7.67 -12.76 13.91
N PRO A 8 -8.06 -14.02 14.18
CA PRO A 8 -7.23 -14.95 14.94
C PRO A 8 -5.80 -15.13 14.41
N GLU A 9 -5.57 -14.89 13.10
CA GLU A 9 -4.23 -14.97 12.47
C GLU A 9 -3.35 -13.72 12.72
N ALA A 10 -3.89 -12.64 13.30
CA ALA A 10 -3.17 -11.39 13.55
C ALA A 10 -2.38 -11.36 14.88
N GLY A 11 -2.34 -12.47 15.62
CA GLY A 11 -1.52 -12.60 16.82
C GLY A 11 -1.90 -11.64 17.94
N SER A 12 -0.93 -10.90 18.49
CA SER A 12 -1.12 -9.94 19.60
C SER A 12 -1.19 -8.49 19.13
N THR A 13 -1.55 -8.26 17.87
CA THR A 13 -1.66 -6.92 17.30
C THR A 13 -2.69 -6.09 18.08
N PRO A 14 -2.36 -4.85 18.49
CA PRO A 14 -3.28 -4.05 19.30
C PRO A 14 -4.46 -3.52 18.48
N VAL A 15 -5.59 -3.33 19.15
CA VAL A 15 -6.87 -2.83 18.60
C VAL A 15 -7.34 -1.65 19.47
N PRO A 16 -7.98 -0.62 18.92
CA PRO A 16 -8.52 0.48 19.71
C PRO A 16 -9.63 0.04 20.67
N ASP A 17 -9.71 0.69 21.83
CA ASP A 17 -10.77 0.44 22.81
C ASP A 17 -12.10 1.09 22.42
N ASP A 18 -12.09 2.20 21.66
CA ASP A 18 -13.32 2.88 21.23
C ASP A 18 -13.97 2.10 20.07
N PRO A 19 -15.19 1.56 20.23
CA PRO A 19 -15.84 0.78 19.18
C PRO A 19 -16.12 1.59 17.91
N ARG A 20 -16.21 2.93 18.00
CA ARG A 20 -16.35 3.81 16.83
C ARG A 20 -15.06 3.87 16.02
N GLU A 21 -13.90 3.80 16.67
CA GLU A 21 -12.61 3.72 16.00
C GLU A 21 -12.45 2.39 15.28
N VAL A 22 -12.85 1.30 15.93
CA VAL A 22 -12.86 -0.04 15.31
C VAL A 22 -13.77 -0.05 14.08
N ALA A 23 -15.01 0.45 14.18
CA ALA A 23 -15.94 0.52 13.05
C ALA A 23 -15.39 1.39 11.90
N ALA A 24 -14.77 2.53 12.22
CA ALA A 24 -14.13 3.39 11.23
C ALA A 24 -12.94 2.72 10.55
N ALA A 25 -12.13 1.96 11.30
CA ALA A 25 -11.01 1.20 10.76
C ALA A 25 -11.48 0.12 9.78
N LEU A 26 -12.49 -0.67 10.15
CA LEU A 26 -13.06 -1.69 9.27
C LEU A 26 -13.65 -1.06 8.00
N ARG A 27 -14.35 0.08 8.14
CA ARG A 27 -14.88 0.83 6.98
C ARG A 27 -13.77 1.34 6.07
N ALA A 28 -12.66 1.82 6.62
CA ALA A 28 -11.50 2.25 5.84
C ALA A 28 -10.87 1.08 5.08
N GLY A 29 -10.78 -0.10 5.72
CA GLY A 29 -10.35 -1.34 5.07
C GLY A 29 -11.19 -1.69 3.86
N GLU A 30 -12.53 -1.72 4.00
CA GLU A 30 -13.45 -1.99 2.89
C GLU A 30 -13.33 -0.97 1.74
N LEU A 31 -13.17 0.32 2.08
CA LEU A 31 -12.94 1.36 1.07
C LEU A 31 -11.60 1.15 0.33
N SER A 32 -10.54 0.79 1.04
CA SER A 32 -9.24 0.47 0.43
C SER A 32 -9.31 -0.74 -0.50
N LEU A 33 -10.02 -1.80 -0.11
CA LEU A 33 -10.25 -2.97 -0.96
C LEU A 33 -11.01 -2.61 -2.24
N GLY A 34 -12.02 -1.73 -2.14
CA GLY A 34 -12.75 -1.23 -3.31
C GLY A 34 -11.91 -0.33 -4.23
N TYR A 35 -10.91 0.37 -3.69
CA TYR A 35 -10.05 1.26 -4.45
C TYR A 35 -8.88 0.58 -5.14
N ALA A 36 -8.41 -0.55 -4.62
CA ALA A 36 -7.33 -1.34 -5.18
C ALA A 36 -7.79 -2.81 -5.35
N PRO A 37 -8.48 -3.14 -6.46
CA PRO A 37 -8.98 -4.50 -6.71
C PRO A 37 -7.88 -5.58 -6.68
N TYR A 38 -6.62 -5.17 -6.88
CA TYR A 38 -5.42 -5.95 -6.66
C TYR A 38 -5.46 -6.80 -5.37
N TYR A 39 -5.95 -6.23 -4.25
CA TYR A 39 -6.03 -6.97 -2.99
C TYR A 39 -6.91 -8.22 -3.10
N GLY A 40 -8.07 -8.08 -3.73
CA GLY A 40 -9.01 -9.19 -3.93
C GLY A 40 -8.45 -10.24 -4.87
N PHE A 41 -7.87 -9.81 -6.01
CA PHE A 41 -7.32 -10.73 -7.00
C PHE A 41 -6.13 -11.55 -6.47
N ARG A 42 -5.24 -10.93 -5.71
CA ARG A 42 -4.01 -11.59 -5.25
C ARG A 42 -4.18 -12.36 -3.95
N TYR A 43 -4.93 -11.82 -2.99
CA TYR A 43 -4.95 -12.36 -1.61
C TYR A 43 -6.32 -12.92 -1.19
N GLY A 44 -7.36 -12.76 -2.01
CA GLY A 44 -8.70 -13.26 -1.74
C GLY A 44 -9.22 -12.85 -0.36
N GLU A 45 -9.97 -13.77 0.26
CA GLU A 45 -10.60 -13.55 1.57
C GLU A 45 -9.58 -13.36 2.70
N ARG A 46 -8.40 -13.99 2.57
CA ARG A 46 -7.32 -13.81 3.55
C ARG A 46 -6.84 -12.35 3.55
N GLY A 47 -6.69 -11.74 2.38
CA GLY A 47 -6.33 -10.32 2.25
C GLY A 47 -7.33 -9.39 2.96
N ARG A 48 -8.63 -9.69 2.90
CA ARG A 48 -9.66 -8.91 3.59
C ARG A 48 -9.51 -8.96 5.10
N ARG A 49 -9.34 -10.16 5.67
CA ARG A 49 -9.18 -10.37 7.12
C ARG A 49 -7.97 -9.61 7.68
N PHE A 50 -6.83 -9.68 6.99
CA PHE A 50 -5.63 -8.92 7.38
C PHE A 50 -5.81 -7.41 7.21
N THR A 51 -6.50 -6.95 6.17
CA THR A 51 -6.79 -5.52 5.98
C THR A 51 -7.56 -4.96 7.17
N GLY A 52 -8.54 -5.69 7.71
CA GLY A 52 -9.30 -5.27 8.89
C GLY A 52 -8.43 -5.14 10.14
N SER A 53 -7.60 -6.15 10.44
CA SER A 53 -6.70 -6.10 11.60
C SER A 53 -5.62 -5.03 11.47
N ASP A 54 -5.03 -4.87 10.28
CA ASP A 54 -4.01 -3.86 10.02
C ASP A 54 -4.61 -2.45 10.13
N SER A 55 -5.85 -2.25 9.65
CA SER A 55 -6.56 -0.98 9.80
C SER A 55 -6.73 -0.62 11.28
N ALA A 56 -7.13 -1.58 12.12
CA ALA A 56 -7.33 -1.35 13.55
C ALA A 56 -6.01 -1.05 14.26
N PHE A 57 -4.95 -1.81 13.97
CA PHE A 57 -3.59 -1.54 14.43
C PHE A 57 -3.14 -0.11 14.12
N LEU A 58 -3.34 0.33 12.88
CA LEU A 58 -2.91 1.67 12.46
C LEU A 58 -3.59 2.78 13.28
N VAL A 59 -4.84 2.58 13.73
CA VAL A 59 -5.50 3.56 14.60
C VAL A 59 -4.79 3.71 15.94
N THR A 60 -4.25 2.61 16.52
CA THR A 60 -3.55 2.68 17.81
C THR A 60 -2.26 3.51 17.72
N LEU A 61 -1.72 3.72 16.53
CA LEU A 61 -0.55 4.59 16.32
C LEU A 61 -0.87 6.08 16.52
N SER A 62 -2.14 6.50 16.41
CA SER A 62 -2.55 7.91 16.55
C SER A 62 -2.24 8.52 17.92
N THR A 63 -2.09 7.70 18.96
CA THR A 63 -1.76 8.12 20.32
C THR A 63 -0.26 8.16 20.61
N HIS A 64 0.57 7.73 19.66
CA HIS A 64 2.02 7.64 19.83
C HIS A 64 2.74 8.89 19.31
N THR A 65 4.00 9.07 19.73
CA THR A 65 4.84 10.16 19.25
C THR A 65 5.23 9.95 17.78
N ARG A 66 5.49 11.05 17.05
CA ARG A 66 5.88 11.00 15.63
C ARG A 66 7.01 10.01 15.34
N PRO A 67 8.15 10.00 16.07
CA PRO A 67 9.23 9.04 15.78
C PRO A 67 8.82 7.58 15.94
N VAL A 68 7.87 7.28 16.83
CA VAL A 68 7.32 5.93 16.99
C VAL A 68 6.44 5.58 15.80
N VAL A 69 5.51 6.46 15.43
CA VAL A 69 4.63 6.25 14.27
C VAL A 69 5.46 6.04 13.00
N GLU A 70 6.43 6.92 12.72
CA GLU A 70 7.25 6.79 11.52
C GLU A 70 8.03 5.47 11.46
N ARG A 71 8.60 5.02 12.59
CA ARG A 71 9.32 3.73 12.65
C ARG A 71 8.38 2.56 12.38
N GLN A 72 7.19 2.55 12.99
CA GLN A 72 6.20 1.50 12.78
C GLN A 72 5.69 1.48 11.34
N ILE A 73 5.46 2.65 10.74
CA ILE A 73 4.99 2.76 9.36
C ILE A 73 6.06 2.32 8.36
N ARG A 74 7.34 2.68 8.57
CA ARG A 74 8.45 2.20 7.72
C ARG A 74 8.61 0.68 7.83
N TRP A 75 8.53 0.13 9.04
CA TRP A 75 8.57 -1.31 9.26
C TRP A 75 7.41 -2.01 8.53
N LEU A 76 6.18 -1.53 8.70
CA LEU A 76 5.00 -2.11 8.08
C LEU A 76 5.07 -2.01 6.55
N ALA A 77 5.49 -0.86 6.01
CA ALA A 77 5.70 -0.68 4.58
C ALA A 77 6.70 -1.69 4.02
N GLY A 78 7.84 -1.89 4.71
CA GLY A 78 8.84 -2.89 4.33
C GLY A 78 8.29 -4.33 4.39
N LEU A 79 7.57 -4.66 5.46
CA LEU A 79 6.94 -5.97 5.65
C LEU A 79 5.94 -6.29 4.54
N LEU A 80 5.04 -5.34 4.24
CA LEU A 80 3.99 -5.48 3.23
C LEU A 80 4.56 -5.51 1.81
N SER A 81 5.53 -4.64 1.51
CA SER A 81 6.16 -4.56 0.20
C SER A 81 6.92 -5.85 -0.14
N ASN A 82 7.63 -6.44 0.83
CA ASN A 82 8.25 -7.76 0.64
C ASN A 82 7.23 -8.89 0.41
N ARG A 83 5.95 -8.69 0.74
CA ARG A 83 4.84 -9.61 0.44
C ARG A 83 4.07 -9.23 -0.83
N GLY A 84 4.57 -8.25 -1.58
CA GLY A 84 3.97 -7.79 -2.82
C GLY A 84 2.88 -6.74 -2.64
N MET A 85 2.85 -6.02 -1.52
CA MET A 85 1.98 -4.86 -1.33
C MET A 85 2.84 -3.60 -1.27
N PRO A 86 3.13 -2.93 -2.41
CA PRO A 86 3.95 -1.73 -2.43
C PRO A 86 3.47 -0.66 -1.45
N SER A 87 4.39 0.12 -0.90
CA SER A 87 4.13 1.11 0.14
C SER A 87 3.08 2.15 -0.27
N VAL A 88 2.90 2.39 -1.58
CA VAL A 88 1.87 3.28 -2.11
C VAL A 88 0.44 2.84 -1.77
N LEU A 89 0.23 1.54 -1.53
CA LEU A 89 -1.04 1.02 -1.04
C LEU A 89 -1.28 1.41 0.42
N LEU A 90 -0.25 1.31 1.27
CA LEU A 90 -0.31 1.77 2.66
C LEU A 90 -0.46 3.29 2.75
N GLU A 91 0.27 4.04 1.91
CA GLU A 91 0.11 5.49 1.73
C GLU A 91 -1.37 5.85 1.48
N GLN A 92 -1.99 5.18 0.51
CA GLN A 92 -3.40 5.42 0.19
C GLN A 92 -4.33 5.01 1.32
N HIS A 93 -4.08 3.87 1.96
CA HIS A 93 -4.90 3.38 3.06
C HIS A 93 -4.88 4.33 4.26
N LEU A 94 -3.72 4.86 4.65
CA LEU A 94 -3.59 5.84 5.74
C LEU A 94 -4.43 7.10 5.49
N ARG A 95 -4.47 7.61 4.25
CA ARG A 95 -5.33 8.74 3.87
C ARG A 95 -6.82 8.42 4.01
N VAL A 96 -7.22 7.21 3.60
CA VAL A 96 -8.62 6.73 3.72
C VAL A 96 -8.99 6.54 5.19
N LEU A 97 -8.09 5.95 5.98
CA LEU A 97 -8.27 5.72 7.41
C LEU A 97 -8.44 7.05 8.16
N HIS A 98 -7.54 8.01 7.93
CA HIS A 98 -7.64 9.36 8.50
C HIS A 98 -9.01 9.99 8.22
N ARG A 99 -9.43 10.01 6.94
CA ARG A 99 -10.73 10.59 6.56
C ARG A 99 -11.91 9.88 7.22
N THR A 100 -11.84 8.58 7.37
CA THR A 100 -12.92 7.78 7.95
C THR A 100 -13.01 8.01 9.46
N LEU A 101 -11.87 8.07 10.16
CA LEU A 101 -11.79 8.40 11.58
C LEU A 101 -12.28 9.81 11.88
N CYS A 102 -11.82 10.82 11.13
CA CYS A 102 -12.25 12.21 11.33
C CYS A 102 -13.75 12.41 11.09
N ARG A 103 -14.36 11.63 10.20
CA ARG A 103 -15.82 11.63 10.01
C ARG A 103 -16.56 10.93 11.15
N ALA A 104 -16.04 9.81 11.65
CA ALA A 104 -16.66 9.06 12.72
C ALA A 104 -16.56 9.75 14.09
N ILE A 105 -15.42 10.42 14.35
CA ILE A 105 -15.12 11.05 15.64
C ILE A 105 -14.46 12.42 15.42
N PRO A 106 -15.22 13.45 14.98
CA PRO A 106 -14.67 14.77 14.64
C PRO A 106 -13.88 15.42 15.77
N ARG A 107 -14.30 15.23 17.03
CA ARG A 107 -13.61 15.79 18.21
C ARG A 107 -12.17 15.29 18.39
N ARG A 108 -11.81 14.15 17.78
CA ARG A 108 -10.48 13.54 17.85
C ARG A 108 -9.65 13.75 16.58
N ALA A 109 -10.13 14.53 15.61
CA ALA A 109 -9.46 14.73 14.32
C ALA A 109 -7.97 15.08 14.45
N ALA A 110 -7.63 16.01 15.36
CA ALA A 110 -6.24 16.41 15.61
C ALA A 110 -5.34 15.24 16.05
N SER A 111 -5.86 14.25 16.77
CA SER A 111 -5.08 13.06 17.16
C SER A 111 -4.78 12.13 15.97
N TYR A 112 -5.62 12.15 14.94
CA TYR A 112 -5.46 11.31 13.75
C TYR A 112 -4.51 11.91 12.70
N GLU A 113 -4.11 13.18 12.84
CA GLU A 113 -3.19 13.84 11.91
C GLU A 113 -1.86 13.09 11.75
N ARG A 114 -1.40 12.37 12.78
CA ARG A 114 -0.21 11.50 12.69
C ARG A 114 -0.31 10.44 11.58
N LEU A 115 -1.51 9.97 11.27
CA LEU A 115 -1.74 9.03 10.17
C LEU A 115 -1.58 9.70 8.81
N LEU A 116 -2.02 10.96 8.70
CA LEU A 116 -1.86 11.75 7.48
C LEU A 116 -0.38 12.13 7.27
N GLU A 117 0.32 12.55 8.32
CA GLU A 117 1.76 12.78 8.31
C GLU A 117 2.54 11.52 7.87
N ALA A 118 2.16 10.35 8.39
CA ALA A 118 2.74 9.08 7.97
C ALA A 118 2.48 8.74 6.49
N ALA A 119 1.31 9.09 5.96
CA ALA A 119 1.02 8.92 4.55
C ALA A 119 1.90 9.85 3.68
N GLU A 120 2.08 11.11 4.09
CA GLU A 120 2.96 12.04 3.36
C GLU A 120 4.43 11.60 3.45
N LEU A 121 4.88 11.02 4.57
CA LEU A 121 6.22 10.43 4.67
C LEU A 121 6.45 9.35 3.61
N LEU A 122 5.52 8.39 3.48
CA LEU A 122 5.64 7.32 2.46
C LEU A 122 5.65 7.91 1.05
N ARG A 123 4.81 8.92 0.81
CA ARG A 123 4.76 9.63 -0.46
C ARG A 123 6.07 10.34 -0.79
N GLU A 124 6.68 11.02 0.18
CA GLU A 124 7.95 11.71 0.02
C GLU A 124 9.08 10.74 -0.32
N VAL A 125 9.16 9.62 0.41
CA VAL A 125 10.12 8.55 0.13
C VAL A 125 9.95 8.03 -1.30
N ARG A 126 8.71 7.71 -1.71
CA ARG A 126 8.42 7.27 -3.08
C ARG A 126 8.84 8.32 -4.12
N ARG A 127 8.46 9.57 -3.91
CA ARG A 127 8.75 10.70 -4.82
C ARG A 127 10.22 11.04 -4.93
N ALA A 128 11.02 10.76 -3.89
CA ALA A 128 12.46 10.92 -3.93
C ALA A 128 13.09 10.05 -5.04
N HIS A 129 12.50 8.89 -5.33
CA HIS A 129 12.96 7.97 -6.37
C HIS A 129 12.18 8.10 -7.69
N LEU A 130 10.85 8.20 -7.61
CA LEU A 130 9.96 8.27 -8.77
C LEU A 130 8.86 9.33 -8.56
N PRO A 131 8.96 10.49 -9.25
CA PRO A 131 7.93 11.53 -9.24
C PRO A 131 6.55 11.03 -9.72
N ASP A 132 5.47 11.67 -9.24
CA ASP A 132 4.09 11.24 -9.53
C ASP A 132 3.73 11.32 -11.03
N ASP A 133 4.29 12.27 -11.77
CA ASP A 133 4.09 12.42 -13.22
C ASP A 133 4.74 11.27 -14.00
N VAL A 134 5.94 10.85 -13.59
CA VAL A 134 6.62 9.67 -14.13
C VAL A 134 5.82 8.40 -13.84
N CYS A 135 5.36 8.22 -12.60
CA CYS A 135 4.48 7.08 -12.24
C CYS A 135 3.19 7.07 -13.07
N ARG A 136 2.57 8.24 -13.34
CA ARG A 136 1.39 8.34 -14.21
C ARG A 136 1.70 8.00 -15.67
N ALA A 137 2.86 8.40 -16.18
CA ALA A 137 3.28 8.06 -17.53
C ALA A 137 3.45 6.55 -17.68
N ILE A 138 4.17 5.90 -16.75
CA ILE A 138 4.35 4.45 -16.71
C ILE A 138 3.01 3.73 -16.60
N ALA A 139 2.09 4.23 -15.75
CA ALA A 139 0.76 3.65 -15.61
C ALA A 139 -0.04 3.66 -16.92
N ARG A 140 0.06 4.74 -17.70
CA ARG A 140 -0.59 4.85 -19.02
C ARG A 140 0.10 3.97 -20.06
N SER A 141 1.44 3.96 -20.09
CA SER A 141 2.24 3.08 -20.95
C SER A 141 1.88 1.62 -20.71
N PHE A 142 1.83 1.19 -19.45
CA PHE A 142 1.40 -0.15 -19.08
C PHE A 142 0.03 -0.51 -19.65
N ALA A 143 -0.98 0.33 -19.43
CA ALA A 143 -2.35 0.05 -19.90
C ALA A 143 -2.39 -0.12 -21.43
N ARG A 144 -1.73 0.80 -22.17
CA ARG A 144 -1.62 0.72 -23.64
C ARG A 144 -0.90 -0.55 -24.08
N ASP A 145 0.27 -0.82 -23.48
CA ASP A 145 1.14 -1.93 -23.86
C ASP A 145 0.55 -3.30 -23.53
N ALA A 146 -0.33 -3.37 -22.52
CA ALA A 146 -1.10 -4.56 -22.15
C ALA A 146 -2.36 -4.73 -23.02
N GLY A 147 -2.66 -3.79 -23.93
CA GLY A 147 -3.89 -3.80 -24.73
C GLY A 147 -5.15 -3.55 -23.91
N LEU A 148 -5.04 -2.87 -22.76
CA LEU A 148 -6.14 -2.61 -21.84
C LEU A 148 -6.70 -1.19 -22.04
N PRO A 149 -8.04 -1.00 -21.92
CA PRO A 149 -8.59 0.34 -21.83
C PRO A 149 -8.04 1.06 -20.58
N PRO A 150 -7.92 2.41 -20.60
CA PRO A 150 -7.34 3.20 -19.52
C PRO A 150 -8.30 3.34 -18.32
N THR A 151 -8.70 2.21 -17.75
CA THR A 151 -9.55 2.09 -16.57
C THR A 151 -8.76 2.35 -15.30
N ARG A 152 -9.46 2.60 -14.20
CA ARG A 152 -8.83 2.72 -12.88
C ARG A 152 -8.01 1.49 -12.51
N LEU A 153 -8.46 0.29 -12.87
CA LEU A 153 -7.74 -0.95 -12.61
C LEU A 153 -6.43 -1.00 -13.40
N ALA A 154 -6.48 -0.77 -14.71
CA ALA A 154 -5.29 -0.83 -15.57
C ALA A 154 -4.25 0.22 -15.16
N LEU A 155 -4.68 1.47 -14.94
CA LEU A 155 -3.79 2.54 -14.48
C LEU A 155 -3.26 2.25 -13.05
N GLY A 156 -4.11 1.70 -12.18
CA GLY A 156 -3.72 1.30 -10.83
C GLY A 156 -2.63 0.23 -10.85
N THR A 157 -2.71 -0.76 -11.74
CA THR A 157 -1.67 -1.79 -11.89
C THR A 157 -0.33 -1.19 -12.28
N GLY A 158 -0.27 -0.36 -13.32
CA GLY A 158 0.99 0.26 -13.70
C GLY A 158 1.55 1.21 -12.63
N TRP A 159 0.68 1.88 -11.87
CA TRP A 159 1.07 2.68 -10.71
C TRP A 159 1.67 1.81 -9.59
N LEU A 160 1.11 0.63 -9.32
CA LEU A 160 1.65 -0.33 -8.35
C LEU A 160 3.04 -0.83 -8.76
N LEU A 161 3.24 -1.15 -10.04
CA LEU A 161 4.54 -1.57 -10.57
C LEU A 161 5.60 -0.47 -10.38
N ALA A 162 5.27 0.78 -10.69
CA ALA A 162 6.16 1.91 -10.44
C ALA A 162 6.43 2.11 -8.95
N GLY A 163 5.41 1.96 -8.09
CA GLY A 163 5.55 2.01 -6.63
C GLY A 163 6.51 0.95 -6.09
N ALA A 164 6.42 -0.29 -6.59
CA ALA A 164 7.32 -1.38 -6.19
C ALA A 164 8.79 -1.08 -6.52
N VAL A 165 9.05 -0.42 -7.65
CA VAL A 165 10.41 0.03 -8.01
C VAL A 165 10.90 1.13 -7.08
N ALA A 166 10.05 2.09 -6.72
CA ALA A 166 10.41 3.12 -5.74
C ALA A 166 10.73 2.49 -4.37
N ASP A 167 9.97 1.49 -3.94
CA ASP A 167 10.21 0.74 -2.70
C ASP A 167 11.58 0.04 -2.72
N GLU A 168 11.90 -0.66 -3.81
CA GLU A 168 13.20 -1.33 -3.97
C GLU A 168 14.36 -0.33 -3.95
N ARG A 169 14.21 0.83 -4.60
CA ARG A 169 15.18 1.92 -4.57
C ARG A 169 15.33 2.58 -3.20
N SER A 170 14.29 2.53 -2.37
CA SER A 170 14.33 2.98 -0.98
C SER A 170 14.94 1.97 -0.02
N GLY A 171 15.35 0.78 -0.51
CA GLY A 171 16.02 -0.26 0.27
C GLY A 171 15.18 -1.51 0.57
N ILE A 172 13.96 -1.61 0.05
CA ILE A 172 13.09 -2.78 0.26
C ILE A 172 13.40 -3.86 -0.79
N ARG A 173 14.36 -4.73 -0.46
CA ARG A 173 15.02 -5.67 -1.38
C ARG A 173 14.10 -6.53 -2.26
N SER A 174 12.95 -7.00 -1.76
CA SER A 174 12.08 -7.92 -2.51
C SER A 174 10.82 -7.27 -3.07
N ALA A 175 10.71 -5.93 -3.03
CA ALA A 175 9.48 -5.24 -3.43
C ALA A 175 9.09 -5.52 -4.88
N VAL A 176 10.02 -5.40 -5.84
CA VAL A 176 9.71 -5.67 -7.24
C VAL A 176 9.52 -7.16 -7.48
N ALA A 177 10.43 -8.01 -6.97
CA ALA A 177 10.36 -9.46 -7.16
C ALA A 177 9.02 -10.03 -6.69
N SER A 178 8.54 -9.61 -5.51
CA SER A 178 7.29 -10.10 -4.94
C SER A 178 6.05 -9.62 -5.69
N VAL A 179 6.05 -8.42 -6.29
CA VAL A 179 4.94 -7.95 -7.12
C VAL A 179 4.97 -8.61 -8.49
N ALA A 180 6.16 -8.65 -9.11
CA ALA A 180 6.36 -9.21 -10.43
C ALA A 180 5.97 -10.68 -10.48
N SER A 181 6.38 -11.49 -9.50
CA SER A 181 6.11 -12.95 -9.51
C SER A 181 4.63 -13.30 -9.68
N TRP A 182 3.71 -12.46 -9.17
CA TRP A 182 2.28 -12.65 -9.35
C TRP A 182 1.81 -12.13 -10.71
N PHE A 183 2.17 -10.90 -11.08
CA PHE A 183 1.74 -10.29 -12.35
C PHE A 183 2.36 -10.92 -13.61
N THR A 184 3.39 -11.75 -13.46
CA THR A 184 4.04 -12.48 -14.55
C THR A 184 3.71 -13.97 -14.55
N ASP A 185 2.74 -14.41 -13.74
CA ASP A 185 2.29 -15.80 -13.73
C ASP A 185 1.56 -16.13 -15.06
N PRO A 186 2.10 -17.05 -15.89
CA PRO A 186 1.52 -17.38 -17.19
C PRO A 186 0.20 -18.15 -17.09
N GLU A 187 -0.12 -18.73 -15.93
CA GLU A 187 -1.43 -19.38 -15.71
C GLU A 187 -2.53 -18.35 -15.43
N LEU A 188 -2.17 -17.16 -14.95
CA LEU A 188 -3.10 -16.10 -14.57
C LEU A 188 -3.21 -14.98 -15.60
N PHE A 189 -2.13 -14.69 -16.34
CA PHE A 189 -2.05 -13.53 -17.23
C PHE A 189 -1.61 -13.89 -18.65
N PRO A 190 -2.22 -13.27 -19.68
CA PRO A 190 -1.82 -13.52 -21.07
C PRO A 190 -0.42 -12.97 -21.36
N PRO A 191 0.31 -13.52 -22.35
CA PRO A 191 1.68 -13.12 -22.67
C PRO A 191 1.87 -11.61 -22.92
N ALA A 192 0.89 -10.95 -23.55
CA ALA A 192 0.94 -9.50 -23.80
C ALA A 192 0.94 -8.68 -22.49
N PHE A 193 0.16 -9.12 -21.50
CA PHE A 193 0.12 -8.50 -20.17
C PHE A 193 1.45 -8.69 -19.46
N VAL A 194 1.98 -9.92 -19.44
CA VAL A 194 3.29 -10.24 -18.83
C VAL A 194 4.40 -9.41 -19.45
N ALA A 195 4.43 -9.28 -20.78
CA ALA A 195 5.39 -8.42 -21.47
C ALA A 195 5.25 -6.94 -21.09
N ALA A 196 4.02 -6.44 -20.92
CA ALA A 196 3.77 -5.08 -20.46
C ALA A 196 4.22 -4.85 -19.01
N VAL A 197 4.11 -5.84 -18.13
CA VAL A 197 4.65 -5.80 -16.76
C VAL A 197 6.17 -5.63 -16.80
N HIS A 198 6.87 -6.46 -17.59
CA HIS A 198 8.31 -6.35 -17.73
C HIS A 198 8.76 -5.00 -18.29
N ARG A 199 8.05 -4.48 -19.30
CA ARG A 199 8.32 -3.13 -19.86
C ARG A 199 8.12 -2.04 -18.81
N ALA A 200 6.99 -2.04 -18.09
CA ALA A 200 6.70 -1.05 -17.06
C ALA A 200 7.75 -1.06 -15.94
N LEU A 201 8.19 -2.24 -15.50
CA LEU A 201 9.25 -2.37 -14.50
C LEU A 201 10.61 -1.89 -15.03
N SER A 202 10.93 -2.15 -16.30
CA SER A 202 12.15 -1.65 -16.94
C SER A 202 12.14 -0.13 -17.05
N GLU A 203 11.05 0.46 -17.55
CA GLU A 203 10.84 1.91 -17.68
C GLU A 203 10.94 2.60 -16.30
N ALA A 204 10.27 2.04 -15.28
CA ALA A 204 10.35 2.54 -13.92
C ALA A 204 11.78 2.50 -13.37
N ARG A 205 12.54 1.42 -13.60
CA ARG A 205 13.92 1.30 -13.12
C ARG A 205 14.87 2.29 -13.79
N ALA A 206 14.66 2.55 -15.08
CA ALA A 206 15.44 3.50 -15.85
C ALA A 206 15.15 4.95 -15.44
N ALA A 207 13.89 5.25 -15.11
CA ALA A 207 13.48 6.58 -14.66
C ALA A 207 13.77 6.84 -13.17
N ALA A 208 13.97 5.79 -12.37
CA ALA A 208 14.15 5.93 -10.93
C ALA A 208 15.52 6.52 -10.58
N ARG A 209 15.52 7.54 -9.73
CA ARG A 209 16.74 8.14 -9.19
C ARG A 209 17.45 7.16 -8.25
N PRO A 210 18.79 7.14 -8.24
CA PRO A 210 19.54 6.29 -7.31
C PRO A 210 19.16 6.63 -5.87
N GLY A 211 19.04 5.61 -5.03
CA GLY A 211 18.86 5.83 -3.60
C GLY A 211 20.17 6.25 -2.93
N PRO A 212 20.10 6.85 -1.73
CA PRO A 212 21.30 7.04 -0.93
C PRO A 212 22.00 5.68 -0.74
N ALA A 213 23.33 5.67 -0.84
CA ALA A 213 24.11 4.46 -0.56
C ALA A 213 23.70 3.89 0.82
N PRO A 214 23.59 2.56 0.97
CA PRO A 214 23.27 1.97 2.26
C PRO A 214 24.29 2.45 3.30
N ARG A 215 23.79 3.05 4.39
CA ARG A 215 24.58 3.33 5.59
C ARG A 215 24.70 2.07 6.42
#